data_AF-A0A3D0MRJ2-F1
#
_entry.id   AF-A0A3D0MRJ2-F1
#
_cell.length_a   1.000
_cell.length_b   1.000
_cell.length_c   1.000
_cell.angle_alpha   90.00
_cell.angle_beta   90.00
_cell.angle_gamma   90.00
#
_symmetry.space_group_name_H-M   'P 1'
#
loop_
_entity.id
_entity.type
_entity.pdbx_description
1 polymer ?
#
loop_
_entity_poly.entity_id
_entity_poly.type
_entity_poly.pdbx_seq_one_letter_code
_entity_poly.pdbx_strand_id
1 'polypeptide(L)'
;MEELDPLSIPLRDVTLKIGKRQYNLKTALDEETYRRVLSLLNEAANTIGTEVAQEHLLLLVSLHLAYCLDRVGVSLQEVLREAEGDSVSS
;
A
#
# COMPACT_ATOMS: atom_id res chain seq x y z
N MET A 1 -14.38 33.00 -3.88
CA MET A 1 -12.95 32.74 -3.67
C MET A 1 -12.89 31.94 -2.38
N GLU A 2 -12.93 30.61 -2.49
CA GLU A 2 -12.86 29.74 -1.30
C GLU A 2 -11.47 29.85 -0.70
N GLU A 3 -11.39 30.27 0.57
CA GLU A 3 -10.17 30.22 1.36
C GLU A 3 -9.79 28.75 1.56
N LEU A 4 -8.66 28.34 0.98
CA LEU A 4 -8.09 27.02 1.22
C LEU A 4 -7.51 27.00 2.64
N ASP A 5 -7.95 26.06 3.46
CA ASP A 5 -7.41 25.81 4.80
C ASP A 5 -5.88 25.60 4.71
N PRO A 6 -5.04 26.40 5.39
CA PRO A 6 -3.57 26.34 5.29
C PRO A 6 -2.98 25.02 5.83
N LEU A 7 -3.80 24.16 6.46
CA LEU A 7 -3.43 22.82 6.89
C LEU A 7 -3.91 21.71 5.94
N SER A 8 -4.57 22.06 4.83
CA SER A 8 -5.02 21.07 3.85
C SER A 8 -3.85 20.54 3.03
N ILE A 9 -3.62 19.23 3.13
CA ILE A 9 -2.63 18.56 2.28
C ILE A 9 -3.14 18.64 0.84
N PRO A 10 -2.37 19.21 -0.11
CA PRO A 10 -2.85 19.41 -1.48
C PRO A 10 -3.18 18.06 -2.13
N LEU A 11 -4.45 17.92 -2.53
CA LEU A 11 -4.92 16.73 -3.23
C LEU A 11 -4.62 16.87 -4.73
N ARG A 12 -4.09 15.80 -5.31
CA ARG A 12 -3.88 15.66 -6.75
C ARG A 12 -4.78 14.60 -7.35
N ASP A 13 -5.24 14.85 -8.56
CA ASP A 13 -5.93 13.85 -9.36
C ASP A 13 -4.93 12.81 -9.87
N VAL A 14 -5.30 11.54 -9.74
CA VAL A 14 -4.53 10.40 -10.21
C VAL A 14 -5.42 9.42 -10.92
N THR A 15 -4.85 8.77 -11.93
CA THR A 15 -5.49 7.71 -12.68
C THR A 15 -4.72 6.42 -12.44
N LEU A 16 -5.43 5.38 -12.01
CA LEU A 16 -4.86 4.05 -11.83
C LEU A 16 -5.75 2.98 -12.45
N LYS A 17 -5.12 1.89 -12.88
CA LYS A 17 -5.79 0.72 -13.42
C LYS A 17 -5.48 -0.47 -12.53
N ILE A 18 -6.53 -1.16 -12.05
CA ILE A 18 -6.40 -2.41 -11.29
C ILE A 18 -7.32 -3.45 -11.94
N GLY A 19 -6.73 -4.55 -12.39
CA GLY A 19 -7.43 -5.56 -13.17
C GLY A 19 -7.99 -4.96 -14.47
N LYS A 20 -9.31 -5.06 -14.64
CA LYS A 20 -10.02 -4.63 -15.85
C LYS A 20 -10.61 -3.21 -15.73
N ARG A 21 -10.50 -2.56 -14.57
CA ARG A 21 -11.09 -1.23 -14.32
C ARG A 21 -10.02 -0.15 -14.16
N GLN A 22 -10.37 1.04 -14.64
CA GLN A 22 -9.65 2.28 -14.43
C GLN A 22 -10.41 3.15 -13.43
N TYR A 23 -9.67 3.79 -12.53
CA TYR A 23 -10.18 4.63 -11.46
C TYR A 23 -9.51 5.99 -11.54
N ASN A 24 -10.31 7.05 -11.42
CA ASN A 24 -9.83 8.42 -11.28
C ASN A 24 -10.09 8.84 -9.83
N LEU A 25 -9.04 9.14 -9.08
CA LEU A 25 -9.09 9.39 -7.64
C LEU A 25 -8.36 10.68 -7.30
N LYS A 26 -8.66 11.23 -6.12
CA LYS A 26 -7.86 12.29 -5.50
C LYS A 26 -7.02 11.71 -4.37
N THR A 27 -5.75 12.09 -4.29
CA THR A 27 -4.84 11.61 -3.24
C THR A 27 -3.89 12.70 -2.78
N ALA A 28 -3.47 12.60 -1.53
CA ALA A 28 -2.44 13.43 -0.90
C ALA A 28 -1.02 12.86 -1.11
N LEU A 29 -0.88 11.65 -1.68
CA LEU A 29 0.41 11.04 -1.94
C LEU A 29 1.18 11.87 -2.97
N ASP A 30 2.45 12.15 -2.70
CA ASP A 30 3.36 12.69 -3.70
C ASP A 30 3.57 11.70 -4.85
N GLU A 31 4.12 12.18 -5.96
CA GLU A 31 4.32 11.39 -7.19
C GLU A 31 5.19 10.15 -6.97
N GLU A 32 6.22 10.24 -6.15
CA GLU A 32 7.14 9.13 -5.91
C GLU A 32 6.45 8.06 -5.05
N THR A 33 5.84 8.48 -3.96
CA THR A 33 5.10 7.59 -3.06
C THR A 33 3.92 6.94 -3.77
N TYR A 34 3.16 7.71 -4.56
CA TYR A 34 2.07 7.18 -5.39
C TYR A 34 2.55 6.07 -6.31
N ARG A 35 3.68 6.26 -7.01
CA ARG A 35 4.22 5.25 -7.94
C ARG A 35 4.62 3.97 -7.21
N ARG A 36 5.27 4.08 -6.05
CA ARG A 36 5.64 2.92 -5.24
C ARG A 36 4.40 2.15 -4.76
N VAL A 37 3.40 2.86 -4.23
CA VAL A 37 2.12 2.26 -3.79
C VAL A 37 1.38 1.61 -4.95
N LEU A 38 1.37 2.25 -6.12
CA LEU A 38 0.74 1.69 -7.32
C LEU A 38 1.44 0.41 -7.80
N SER A 39 2.77 0.32 -7.68
CA SER A 39 3.51 -0.92 -7.96
C SER A 39 3.04 -2.05 -7.06
N LEU A 40 3.00 -1.81 -5.75
CA LEU A 40 2.54 -2.80 -4.76
C LEU A 40 1.11 -3.26 -5.01
N LEU A 41 0.20 -2.33 -5.35
CA LEU A 41 -1.18 -2.66 -5.71
C LEU A 41 -1.25 -3.57 -6.94
N ASN A 42 -0.47 -3.27 -7.98
CA ASN A 42 -0.44 -4.08 -9.20
C ASN A 42 0.19 -5.45 -8.97
N GLU A 43 1.26 -5.52 -8.19
CA GLU A 43 1.89 -6.79 -7.80
C GLU A 43 0.90 -7.67 -7.04
N ALA A 44 0.22 -7.14 -6.01
CA ALA A 44 -0.81 -7.85 -5.28
C ALA A 44 -1.96 -8.33 -6.19
N ALA A 45 -2.43 -7.47 -7.09
CA ALA A 45 -3.49 -7.83 -8.04
C ALA A 45 -3.04 -8.94 -9.01
N ASN A 46 -1.78 -8.92 -9.46
CA ASN A 46 -1.21 -9.94 -10.32
C ASN A 46 -1.05 -11.28 -9.59
N THR A 47 -0.67 -11.26 -8.31
CA THR A 47 -0.57 -12.47 -7.47
C THR A 47 -1.93 -13.15 -7.28
N ILE A 48 -3.00 -12.38 -7.16
CA ILE A 48 -4.37 -12.91 -7.03
C ILE A 48 -4.88 -13.48 -8.36
N GLY A 49 -4.49 -12.86 -9.48
CA GLY A 49 -4.79 -13.35 -10.81
C GLY A 49 -6.09 -12.82 -11.42
N THR A 50 -6.31 -13.17 -12.69
CA THR A 50 -7.33 -12.55 -13.56
C THR A 50 -8.69 -13.23 -13.56
N GLU A 51 -8.81 -14.39 -12.91
CA GLU A 51 -10.04 -15.19 -12.85
C GLU A 51 -11.03 -14.67 -11.80
N VAL A 52 -10.55 -13.82 -10.89
CA VAL A 52 -11.37 -13.22 -9.85
C VAL A 52 -12.28 -12.13 -10.43
N ALA A 53 -13.54 -12.13 -9.99
CA ALA A 53 -14.47 -11.04 -10.28
C ALA A 53 -13.89 -9.69 -9.81
N GLN A 54 -14.00 -8.65 -10.64
CA GLN A 54 -13.39 -7.34 -10.38
C GLN A 54 -13.78 -6.75 -9.01
N GLU A 55 -15.00 -7.02 -8.54
CA GLU A 55 -15.49 -6.57 -7.23
C GLU A 55 -14.73 -7.23 -6.08
N HIS A 56 -14.45 -8.53 -6.20
CA HIS A 56 -13.67 -9.28 -5.22
C HIS A 56 -12.17 -8.98 -5.31
N LEU A 57 -11.67 -8.60 -6.49
CA LEU A 57 -10.25 -8.31 -6.69
C LEU A 57 -9.76 -7.20 -5.75
N LEU A 58 -10.49 -6.10 -5.62
CA LEU A 58 -10.06 -5.00 -4.75
C LEU A 58 -10.04 -5.40 -3.27
N LEU A 59 -11.04 -6.20 -2.84
CA LEU A 59 -11.10 -6.73 -1.47
C LEU A 59 -9.95 -7.70 -1.19
N LEU A 60 -9.66 -8.61 -2.13
CA LEU A 60 -8.57 -9.57 -2.01
C LEU A 60 -7.20 -8.88 -2.04
N VAL A 61 -7.01 -7.85 -2.87
CA VAL A 61 -5.80 -7.02 -2.86
C VAL A 61 -5.63 -6.36 -1.49
N SER A 62 -6.71 -5.80 -0.94
CA SER A 62 -6.69 -5.19 0.39
C SER A 62 -6.31 -6.19 1.48
N LEU A 63 -6.90 -7.40 1.44
CA LEU A 63 -6.58 -8.50 2.35
C LEU A 63 -5.11 -8.94 2.22
N HIS A 64 -4.61 -9.08 0.98
CA HIS A 64 -3.24 -9.48 0.72
C HIS A 64 -2.23 -8.45 1.23
N LEU A 65 -2.47 -7.16 0.99
CA LEU A 65 -1.62 -6.09 1.49
C LEU A 65 -1.63 -6.00 3.01
N ALA A 66 -2.79 -6.18 3.66
CA ALA A 66 -2.88 -6.25 5.12
C ALA A 66 -2.08 -7.43 5.69
N TYR A 67 -2.16 -8.61 5.05
CA TYR A 67 -1.34 -9.77 5.40
C TYR A 67 0.15 -9.51 5.23
N CYS A 68 0.58 -8.88 4.13
CA CYS A 68 1.97 -8.50 3.92
C CYS A 68 2.49 -7.55 5.01
N LEU A 69 1.69 -6.56 5.39
CA LEU A 69 2.04 -5.62 6.47
C LEU A 69 2.18 -6.33 7.82
N ASP A 70 1.25 -7.24 8.16
CA ASP A 70 1.35 -8.07 9.36
C ASP A 70 2.64 -8.90 9.37
N ARG A 71 2.95 -9.58 8.25
CA ARG A 71 4.17 -10.37 8.10
C ARG A 71 5.45 -9.54 8.24
N VAL A 72 5.47 -8.32 7.69
CA VAL A 72 6.59 -7.39 7.86
C VAL A 72 6.73 -6.98 9.31
N GLY A 73 5.62 -6.69 10.01
CA GLY A 73 5.62 -6.35 11.43
C GLY A 73 6.18 -7.48 12.31
N VAL A 74 5.73 -8.72 12.08
CA VAL A 74 6.24 -9.90 12.78
C VAL A 74 7.73 -10.09 12.52
N SER A 75 8.15 -10.05 11.25
CA SER A 75 9.57 -10.24 10.89
C SER A 75 10.46 -9.13 11.49
N LEU A 76 9.99 -7.89 11.54
CA LEU A 76 10.72 -6.80 12.16
C LEU A 76 10.88 -7.00 13.66
N GLN A 77 9.84 -7.47 14.35
CA GLN A 77 9.91 -7.79 15.79
C GLN A 77 10.90 -8.93 16.07
N GLU A 78 10.95 -9.95 15.22
CA GLU A 78 11.91 -11.05 15.33
C GLU A 78 13.36 -10.54 15.18
N VAL A 79 13.63 -9.74 14.15
CA VAL A 79 14.97 -9.15 13.90
C VAL A 79 15.41 -8.23 15.04
N LEU A 80 14.50 -7.42 15.58
CA LEU A 80 14.82 -6.55 16.72
C LEU A 80 15.17 -7.36 17.97
N ARG A 81 14.43 -8.44 18.25
CA ARG A 81 14.72 -9.32 19.38
C ARG A 81 16.07 -10.02 19.25
N GLU A 82 16.44 -10.43 18.05
CA GLU A 82 17.76 -11.03 17.77
C GLU A 82 18.88 -9.99 17.98
N ALA A 83 18.71 -8.77 17.49
CA ALA A 83 19.67 -7.69 17.67
C ALA A 83 19.87 -7.27 19.14
N GLU A 84 18.79 -7.31 19.95
CA GLU A 84 18.86 -7.04 21.39
C GLU A 84 19.50 -8.20 22.17
N GLY A 85 19.22 -9.45 21.78
CA GLY A 85 19.75 -10.66 22.42
C GLY A 85 21.26 -10.87 22.27
N ASP A 86 21.86 -10.37 21.19
CA ASP A 86 23.31 -10.46 20.93
C ASP A 86 24.16 -9.48 21.75
N SER A 87 23.54 -8.55 22.50
CA SER A 87 24.27 -7.56 23.31
C SER A 87 24.64 -8.00 24.73
N VAL A 88 24.29 -9.24 25.15
CA VAL A 88 24.54 -9.76 26.51
C VAL A 88 25.66 -10.84 26.56
N SER A 89 26.31 -11.14 25.43
CA SER A 89 27.42 -12.09 25.37
C SER A 89 28.70 -11.45 24.83
N SER A 90 29.31 -10.55 25.59
CA SER A 90 30.72 -10.11 25.41
C SER A 90 31.33 -9.70 26.73
#